data_AF-A0A7Y2JSH8-F1
#
_entry.id   AF-A0A7Y2JSH8-F1
#
_cell.length_a   1.000
_cell.length_b   1.000
_cell.length_c   1.000
_cell.angle_alpha   90.00
_cell.angle_beta   90.00
_cell.angle_gamma   90.00
#
_symmetry.space_group_name_H-M   'P 1'
#
loop_
_entity.id
_entity.type
_entity.pdbx_description
1 polymer ?
#
loop_
_entity_poly.entity_id
_entity_poly.type
_entity_poly.pdbx_seq_one_letter_code
_entity_poly.pdbx_strand_id
1 'polypeptide(L)'
;MKFLCVDCNVQMNYEDRQVPGDGTFAAAYVCPACNRRIAMLANPMETQLVEALGVQVGGKTLEAQPMDLVRRTMEGKDDAFEDAPDRPPPGGGRSAPPRWTEEAEARLSRVPAFVRGMVKRIYAEYAAERGLPEITPEIMDRARTELGLEGM
;
A
#
# COMPACT_ATOMS: atom_id res chain seq x y z
N MET A 1 -6.47 19.28 -5.39
CA MET A 1 -7.57 19.46 -6.36
C MET A 1 -8.26 20.82 -6.15
N LYS A 2 -8.86 21.39 -7.21
CA LYS A 2 -9.66 22.63 -7.17
C LYS A 2 -11.12 22.29 -7.48
N PHE A 3 -12.07 22.90 -6.77
CA PHE A 3 -13.50 22.68 -6.96
C PHE A 3 -14.22 23.98 -7.34
N LEU A 4 -15.27 23.87 -8.16
CA LEU A 4 -16.11 24.99 -8.61
C LEU A 4 -17.54 24.78 -8.07
N CYS A 5 -18.12 25.80 -7.44
CA CYS A 5 -19.54 25.79 -7.11
C CYS A 5 -20.34 26.10 -8.37
N VAL A 6 -21.16 25.16 -8.84
CA VAL A 6 -21.92 25.29 -10.10
C VAL A 6 -22.93 26.43 -10.04
N ASP A 7 -23.67 26.56 -8.93
CA ASP A 7 -24.73 27.57 -8.82
C ASP A 7 -24.20 29.00 -8.71
N CYS A 8 -23.03 29.17 -8.10
CA CYS A 8 -22.42 30.49 -7.89
C CYS A 8 -21.35 30.82 -8.92
N ASN A 9 -20.93 29.83 -9.72
CA ASN A 9 -19.82 29.92 -10.68
C ASN A 9 -18.53 30.49 -10.08
N VAL A 10 -18.23 30.15 -8.82
CA VAL A 10 -17.02 30.58 -8.11
C VAL A 10 -16.21 29.38 -7.66
N GLN A 11 -14.88 29.53 -7.66
CA GLN A 11 -14.00 28.50 -7.12
C GLN A 11 -14.21 28.38 -5.61
N MET A 12 -14.36 27.15 -5.12
CA MET A 12 -14.50 26.86 -3.70
C MET A 12 -13.16 27.04 -2.98
N ASN A 13 -13.23 27.54 -1.75
CA ASN A 13 -12.10 27.68 -0.85
C ASN A 13 -11.90 26.37 -0.08
N TYR A 14 -10.65 26.08 0.25
CA TYR A 14 -10.32 25.00 1.17
C TYR A 14 -10.60 25.45 2.61
N GLU A 15 -11.28 24.61 3.40
CA GLU A 15 -11.68 24.92 4.78
C GLU A 15 -10.81 24.16 5.80
N ASP A 16 -10.69 22.83 5.66
CA ASP A 16 -10.02 22.01 6.67
C ASP A 16 -9.52 20.65 6.14
N ARG A 17 -8.47 20.11 6.77
CA ARG A 17 -7.97 18.73 6.61
C ARG A 17 -8.21 18.01 7.91
N GLN A 18 -9.12 17.03 7.88
CA GLN A 18 -9.32 16.14 9.01
C GLN A 18 -8.68 14.80 8.70
N VAL A 19 -7.81 14.37 9.59
CA VAL A 19 -7.30 13.00 9.61
C VAL A 19 -7.92 12.37 10.85
N PRO A 20 -9.07 11.69 10.73
CA PRO A 20 -9.54 10.82 11.79
C PRO A 20 -8.41 9.84 12.15
N GLY A 21 -8.29 9.47 13.43
CA GLY A 21 -7.26 8.53 13.92
C GLY A 21 -7.24 7.15 13.22
N ASP A 22 -8.20 6.91 12.32
CA ASP A 22 -8.34 5.73 11.45
C ASP A 22 -7.49 5.79 10.17
N GLY A 23 -6.67 6.84 9.98
CA GLY A 23 -5.75 6.97 8.83
C GLY A 23 -6.41 7.32 7.50
N THR A 24 -7.71 7.63 7.51
CA THR A 24 -8.41 8.25 6.38
C THR A 24 -8.11 9.75 6.34
N PHE A 25 -8.11 10.35 5.16
CA PHE A 25 -7.92 11.79 5.01
C PHE A 25 -9.19 12.38 4.41
N ALA A 26 -9.72 13.42 5.05
CA ALA A 26 -10.84 14.20 4.54
C ALA A 26 -10.40 15.63 4.22
N ALA A 27 -10.67 16.09 3.00
CA ALA A 27 -10.49 17.49 2.59
C ALA A 27 -11.85 18.16 2.40
N ALA A 28 -12.11 19.23 3.16
CA ALA A 28 -13.33 20.01 3.06
C ALA A 28 -13.14 21.27 2.21
N TYR A 29 -14.12 21.57 1.37
CA TYR A 29 -14.17 22.77 0.53
C TYR A 29 -15.50 23.50 0.74
N VAL A 30 -15.45 24.83 0.81
CA VAL A 30 -16.59 25.72 1.04
C VAL A 30 -16.71 26.76 -0.06
N CYS A 31 -17.93 26.98 -0.56
CA CYS A 31 -18.20 28.07 -1.49
C CYS A 31 -18.26 29.41 -0.73
N PRO A 32 -17.47 30.44 -1.11
CA PRO A 32 -17.47 31.72 -0.41
C PRO A 32 -18.75 32.55 -0.60
N ALA A 33 -19.59 32.21 -1.59
CA ALA A 33 -20.81 32.97 -1.91
C ALA A 33 -22.08 32.41 -1.25
N CYS A 34 -22.21 31.07 -1.19
CA CYS A 34 -23.43 30.40 -0.70
C CYS A 34 -23.18 29.43 0.46
N ASN A 35 -21.94 29.32 0.96
CA ASN A 35 -21.55 28.44 2.08
C ASN A 35 -21.86 26.94 1.90
N ARG A 36 -22.14 26.47 0.67
CA ARG A 36 -22.21 25.02 0.40
C ARG A 36 -20.85 24.38 0.66
N ARG A 37 -20.87 23.20 1.28
CA ARG A 37 -19.68 22.42 1.63
C ARG A 37 -19.70 21.07 0.95
N ILE A 38 -18.52 20.64 0.52
CA ILE A 38 -18.26 19.28 0.02
C ILE A 38 -17.02 18.75 0.72
N ALA A 39 -17.00 17.45 1.03
CA ALA A 39 -15.82 16.80 1.59
C ALA A 39 -15.44 15.61 0.70
N MET A 40 -14.15 15.53 0.36
CA MET A 40 -13.56 14.35 -0.25
C MET A 40 -12.99 13.49 0.86
N LEU A 41 -13.42 12.23 0.94
CA LEU A 41 -12.87 11.24 1.87
C LEU A 41 -11.99 10.28 1.08
N ALA A 42 -10.69 10.29 1.36
CA ALA A 42 -9.74 9.35 0.82
C ALA A 42 -9.65 8.11 1.73
N ASN A 43 -9.63 6.94 1.10
CA ASN A 43 -9.43 5.68 1.79
C ASN A 43 -7.97 5.55 2.27
N PRO A 44 -7.69 4.72 3.29
CA PRO A 44 -6.34 4.65 3.89
C PRO A 44 -5.22 4.32 2.88
N MET A 45 -5.49 3.43 1.92
CA MET A 45 -4.53 3.07 0.86
C MET A 45 -4.25 4.24 -0.10
N GLU A 46 -5.26 5.06 -0.39
CA GLU A 46 -5.12 6.22 -1.28
C GLU A 46 -4.36 7.36 -0.58
N THR A 47 -4.63 7.58 0.72
CA THR A 47 -3.89 8.54 1.55
C THR A 47 -2.39 8.24 1.57
N GLN A 48 -2.02 6.98 1.82
CA GLN A 48 -0.61 6.56 1.87
C GLN A 48 0.11 6.76 0.53
N LEU A 49 -0.56 6.45 -0.58
CA LEU A 49 0.01 6.64 -1.92
C LEU A 49 0.25 8.12 -2.24
N VAL A 50 -0.73 8.99 -1.94
CA VAL A 50 -0.62 10.44 -2.18
C VAL A 50 0.47 11.06 -1.31
N GLU A 51 0.63 10.61 -0.06
CA GLU A 51 1.72 11.04 0.82
C GLU A 51 3.08 10.58 0.32
N ALA A 52 3.22 9.35 -0.15
CA ALA A 52 4.47 8.84 -0.73
C ALA A 52 4.88 9.59 -2.01
N LEU A 53 3.90 10.05 -2.80
CA LEU A 53 4.11 10.86 -3.99
C LEU A 53 4.40 12.34 -3.66
N GLY A 54 4.29 12.76 -2.40
CA GLY A 54 4.50 14.15 -1.97
C GLY A 54 3.50 15.14 -2.57
N VAL A 55 2.39 14.64 -3.13
CA VAL A 55 1.37 15.47 -3.80
C VAL A 55 0.41 16.00 -2.75
N GLN A 56 0.34 17.32 -2.61
CA GLN A 56 -0.50 17.97 -1.61
C GLN A 56 -1.93 18.16 -2.11
N VAL A 57 -2.89 17.58 -1.37
CA VAL A 57 -4.33 17.79 -1.61
C VAL A 57 -4.84 18.90 -0.69
N GLY A 58 -5.17 20.05 -1.29
CA GLY A 58 -5.70 21.23 -0.59
C GLY A 58 -4.59 22.26 -0.32
N GLY A 59 -4.50 23.29 -1.17
CA GLY A 59 -3.46 24.34 -1.03
C GLY A 59 -3.52 25.03 0.33
N LYS A 60 -2.46 25.61 0.88
CA LYS A 60 -1.19 26.07 0.29
C LYS A 60 -0.07 25.07 0.59
N THR A 61 0.86 24.96 -0.34
CA THR A 61 2.20 24.43 -0.10
C THR A 61 2.79 25.09 1.14
N LEU A 62 2.89 24.34 2.26
CA LEU A 62 4.04 24.57 3.12
C LEU A 62 5.25 24.29 2.23
N GLU A 63 6.12 25.29 2.09
CA GLU A 63 7.28 25.25 1.20
C GLU A 63 7.99 23.92 1.39
N ALA A 64 8.01 23.09 0.34
CA ALA A 64 8.74 21.84 0.38
C ALA A 64 10.21 22.19 0.61
N GLN A 65 10.72 21.92 1.81
CA GLN A 65 12.11 22.17 2.09
C GLN A 65 12.95 21.06 1.43
N PRO A 66 14.13 21.40 0.90
CA PRO A 66 15.01 20.39 0.30
C PRO A 66 15.23 19.24 1.27
N MET A 67 15.07 18.01 0.77
CA MET A 67 15.32 16.79 1.53
C MET A 67 14.36 16.55 2.72
N ASP A 68 13.14 17.11 2.71
CA ASP A 68 12.11 16.86 3.73
C ASP A 68 11.83 15.37 3.95
N LEU A 69 11.77 14.60 2.86
CA LEU A 69 11.59 13.16 2.90
C LEU A 69 12.75 12.45 3.64
N VAL A 70 13.99 12.94 3.44
CA VAL A 70 15.19 12.41 4.10
C VAL A 70 15.25 12.82 5.57
N ARG A 71 14.87 14.06 5.89
CA ARG A 71 14.81 14.53 7.29
C ARG A 71 13.79 13.76 8.10
N ARG A 72 12.60 13.49 7.56
CA ARG A 72 11.59 12.67 8.24
C ARG A 72 12.03 11.24 8.45
N THR A 73 12.82 10.67 7.54
CA THR A 73 13.43 9.35 7.75
C THR A 73 14.57 9.36 8.78
N MET A 74 15.11 10.54 9.14
CA MET A 74 16.17 10.70 10.13
C MET A 74 15.67 11.18 11.50
N GLU A 75 14.41 11.61 11.65
CA GLU A 75 13.72 11.67 12.95
C GLU A 75 13.37 10.26 13.46
N GLY A 76 14.32 9.33 13.29
CA GLY A 76 14.32 8.02 13.91
C GLY A 76 14.83 8.18 15.34
N LYS A 77 14.00 7.74 16.29
CA LYS A 77 14.37 7.52 17.69
C LYS A 77 15.72 6.81 17.79
N ASP A 78 16.60 7.29 18.67
CA ASP A 78 17.96 6.76 18.92
C ASP A 78 17.99 5.27 19.33
N ASP A 79 16.82 4.68 19.58
CA ASP A 79 16.55 3.29 19.92
C ASP A 79 16.32 2.36 18.69
N ALA A 80 16.49 2.84 17.45
CA ALA A 80 16.25 2.03 16.23
C ALA A 80 17.29 0.91 15.96
N PHE A 81 18.41 0.88 16.68
CA PHE A 81 19.50 -0.10 16.50
C PHE A 81 19.74 -1.02 17.70
N GLU A 82 18.86 -1.03 18.71
CA GLU A 82 18.86 -2.16 19.62
C GLU A 82 18.23 -3.36 18.89
N ASP A 83 19.04 -4.41 18.75
CA ASP A 83 18.71 -5.71 18.16
C ASP A 83 17.57 -6.36 18.96
N ALA A 84 16.35 -5.88 18.73
CA ALA A 84 15.15 -6.48 19.26
C ALA A 84 14.91 -7.78 18.48
N PRO A 85 14.88 -8.94 19.13
CA PRO A 85 14.71 -10.20 18.42
C PRO A 85 13.34 -10.20 17.73
N ASP A 86 13.39 -10.28 16.40
CA ASP A 86 12.33 -10.74 15.49
C ASP A 86 10.90 -10.49 16.00
N ARG A 87 10.39 -9.27 15.82
CA ARG A 87 8.97 -8.99 16.08
C ARG A 87 8.16 -9.32 14.82
N PRO A 88 7.32 -10.37 14.83
CA PRO A 88 6.52 -10.69 13.65
C PRO A 88 5.38 -9.66 13.48
N PRO A 89 4.94 -9.40 12.24
CA PRO A 89 3.82 -8.52 11.95
C PRO A 89 2.53 -9.02 12.62
N PRO A 90 1.59 -8.12 13.00
CA PRO A 90 0.36 -8.53 13.65
C PRO A 90 -0.61 -9.09 12.61
N GLY A 91 -0.94 -10.38 12.75
CA GLY A 91 -2.11 -11.00 12.08
C GLY A 91 -1.75 -11.97 10.96
N GLY A 92 -1.50 -13.23 11.34
CA GLY A 92 -1.34 -14.36 10.43
C GLY A 92 -0.56 -15.45 11.16
N GLY A 93 -1.20 -16.60 11.42
CA GLY A 93 -0.55 -17.70 12.13
C GLY A 93 0.82 -17.99 11.50
N ARG A 94 1.85 -18.12 12.35
CA ARG A 94 3.21 -18.51 11.95
C ARG A 94 3.19 -19.95 11.44
N SER A 95 2.69 -20.14 10.22
CA SER A 95 2.99 -21.34 9.45
C SER A 95 4.37 -21.11 8.85
N ALA A 96 5.30 -22.04 9.09
CA ALA A 96 6.63 -21.97 8.52
C ALA A 96 6.53 -21.79 7.00
N PRO A 97 7.44 -21.00 6.38
CA PRO A 97 7.43 -20.86 4.93
C PRO A 97 7.51 -22.25 4.30
N PRO A 98 6.65 -22.56 3.32
CA PRO A 98 6.60 -23.89 2.73
C PRO A 98 7.93 -24.22 2.07
N ARG A 99 8.38 -25.47 2.22
CA ARG A 99 9.59 -25.96 1.59
C ARG A 99 9.38 -26.05 0.09
N TRP A 100 10.38 -25.72 -0.70
CA TRP A 100 10.32 -25.88 -2.16
C TRP A 100 11.06 -27.16 -2.52
N THR A 101 10.43 -27.98 -3.36
CA THR A 101 11.12 -29.11 -4.00
C THR A 101 12.11 -28.60 -5.05
N GLU A 102 13.16 -29.38 -5.32
CA GLU A 102 14.16 -29.04 -6.35
C GLU A 102 13.49 -28.85 -7.72
N GLU A 103 12.48 -29.66 -8.03
CA GLU A 103 11.72 -29.58 -9.28
C GLU A 103 10.87 -28.31 -9.39
N ALA A 104 10.26 -27.87 -8.29
CA ALA A 104 9.52 -26.60 -8.23
C ALA A 104 10.46 -25.40 -8.36
N GLU A 105 11.63 -25.45 -7.72
CA GLU A 105 12.65 -24.41 -7.84
C GLU A 105 13.23 -24.33 -9.26
N ALA A 106 13.44 -25.47 -9.92
CA ALA A 106 13.86 -25.53 -11.32
C ALA A 106 12.81 -24.97 -12.30
N ARG A 107 11.51 -25.04 -11.97
CA ARG A 107 10.47 -24.33 -12.74
C ARG A 107 10.50 -22.83 -12.47
N LEU A 108 10.71 -22.43 -11.21
CA LEU A 108 10.80 -21.04 -10.81
C LEU A 108 12.04 -20.33 -11.40
N SER A 109 13.13 -21.05 -11.65
CA SER A 109 14.35 -20.49 -12.28
C SER A 109 14.14 -20.07 -13.74
N ARG A 110 13.19 -20.71 -14.46
CA ARG A 110 12.78 -20.35 -15.83
C ARG A 110 12.01 -19.04 -15.90
N VAL A 111 11.42 -18.62 -14.78
CA VAL A 111 10.71 -17.34 -14.66
C VAL A 111 11.74 -16.20 -14.69
N PRO A 112 11.52 -15.13 -15.48
CA PRO A 112 12.41 -13.98 -15.51
C PRO A 112 12.64 -13.37 -14.11
N ALA A 113 13.86 -12.88 -13.86
CA ALA A 113 14.29 -12.46 -12.52
C ALA A 113 13.39 -11.38 -11.90
N PHE A 114 12.87 -10.44 -12.69
CA PHE A 114 12.03 -9.34 -12.23
C PHE A 114 10.64 -9.77 -11.72
N VAL A 115 10.10 -10.90 -12.19
CA VAL A 115 8.80 -11.45 -11.75
C VAL A 115 8.94 -12.61 -10.75
N ARG A 116 10.12 -13.22 -10.64
CA ARG A 116 10.36 -14.41 -9.81
C ARG A 116 9.97 -14.21 -8.34
N GLY A 117 10.27 -13.05 -7.75
CA GLY A 117 9.90 -12.73 -6.36
C GLY A 117 8.39 -12.67 -6.14
N MET A 118 7.67 -12.06 -7.08
CA MET A 118 6.20 -11.99 -7.05
C MET A 118 5.59 -13.39 -7.17
N VAL A 119 6.07 -14.20 -8.12
CA VAL A 119 5.59 -15.58 -8.33
C VAL A 119 5.85 -16.45 -7.09
N LYS A 120 7.02 -16.34 -6.47
CA LYS A 120 7.35 -17.07 -5.23
C LYS A 120 6.39 -16.73 -4.10
N ARG A 121 6.02 -15.45 -3.96
CA ARG A 121 5.04 -14.99 -2.95
C ARG A 121 3.66 -15.58 -3.19
N ILE A 122 3.16 -15.54 -4.43
CA ILE A 122 1.83 -16.07 -4.79
C ILE A 122 1.70 -17.55 -4.41
N TYR A 123 2.70 -18.38 -4.76
CA TYR A 123 2.66 -19.80 -4.40
C TYR A 123 2.86 -20.05 -2.90
N ALA A 124 3.66 -19.22 -2.22
CA ALA A 124 3.83 -19.32 -0.77
C ALA A 124 2.54 -18.98 -0.01
N GLU A 125 1.82 -17.94 -0.44
CA GLU A 125 0.50 -17.57 0.09
C GLU A 125 -0.51 -18.69 -0.17
N TYR A 126 -0.60 -19.18 -1.42
CA TYR A 126 -1.49 -20.30 -1.78
C TYR A 126 -1.25 -21.54 -0.91
N ALA A 127 0.01 -21.90 -0.65
CA ALA A 127 0.38 -23.03 0.18
C ALA A 127 0.05 -22.77 1.66
N ALA A 128 0.30 -21.56 2.17
CA ALA A 128 -0.02 -21.18 3.54
C ALA A 128 -1.52 -21.23 3.83
N GLU A 129 -2.37 -20.72 2.92
CA GLU A 129 -3.83 -20.76 3.04
C GLU A 129 -4.39 -22.19 3.09
N ARG A 130 -3.72 -23.13 2.41
CA ARG A 130 -4.12 -24.54 2.32
C ARG A 130 -3.38 -25.44 3.31
N GLY A 131 -2.52 -24.88 4.16
CA GLY A 131 -1.72 -25.64 5.13
C GLY A 131 -0.75 -26.62 4.48
N LEU A 132 -0.30 -26.35 3.26
CA LEU A 132 0.64 -27.20 2.52
C LEU A 132 2.07 -26.89 2.97
N PRO A 133 2.79 -27.85 3.59
CA PRO A 133 4.14 -27.62 4.12
C PRO A 133 5.23 -27.62 3.03
N GLU A 134 4.91 -28.07 1.83
CA GLU A 134 5.83 -28.22 0.71
C GLU A 134 5.16 -27.80 -0.61
N ILE A 135 5.90 -27.11 -1.47
CA ILE A 135 5.49 -26.71 -2.82
C ILE A 135 6.14 -27.68 -3.82
N THR A 136 5.28 -28.48 -4.44
CA THR A 136 5.62 -29.42 -5.51
C THR A 136 5.17 -28.87 -6.88
N PRO A 137 5.69 -29.41 -7.99
CA PRO A 137 5.22 -29.09 -9.33
C PRO A 137 3.70 -29.21 -9.50
N GLU A 138 3.08 -30.24 -8.92
CA GLU A 138 1.63 -30.46 -8.99
C GLU A 138 0.85 -29.38 -8.25
N ILE A 139 1.38 -28.89 -7.12
CA ILE A 139 0.80 -27.77 -6.38
C ILE A 139 0.89 -26.48 -7.19
N MET A 140 1.99 -26.26 -7.91
CA MET A 140 2.12 -25.11 -8.81
C MET A 140 1.12 -25.16 -9.96
N ASP A 141 0.91 -26.34 -10.58
CA ASP A 141 -0.04 -26.52 -11.68
C ASP A 141 -1.49 -26.35 -11.20
N ARG A 142 -1.81 -26.88 -10.01
CA ARG A 142 -3.12 -26.70 -9.36
C ARG A 142 -3.38 -25.23 -9.03
N ALA A 143 -2.41 -24.56 -8.44
CA ALA A 143 -2.51 -23.14 -8.11
C ALA A 143 -2.66 -22.28 -9.36
N ARG A 144 -1.99 -22.61 -10.48
CA ARG A 144 -2.19 -21.91 -11.76
C ARG A 144 -3.65 -21.99 -12.24
N THR A 145 -4.25 -23.17 -12.13
CA THR A 145 -5.65 -23.42 -12.52
C THR A 145 -6.61 -22.67 -11.60
N GLU A 146 -6.45 -22.81 -10.28
CA GLU A 146 -7.35 -22.21 -9.28
C GLU A 146 -7.24 -20.68 -9.24
N LEU A 147 -6.06 -20.11 -9.54
CA LEU A 147 -5.82 -18.67 -9.59
C LEU A 147 -6.11 -18.05 -10.97
N GLY A 148 -6.55 -18.85 -11.95
CA GLY A 148 -6.86 -18.35 -13.31
C GLY A 148 -5.64 -17.81 -14.06
N LEU A 149 -4.44 -18.34 -13.78
CA LEU A 149 -3.18 -17.97 -14.42
C LEU A 149 -2.90 -18.79 -15.70
N GLU A 150 -3.92 -19.47 -16.25
CA GLU A 150 -3.84 -20.26 -17.47
C GLU A 150 -3.78 -19.33 -18.69
N GLY A 151 -2.60 -19.14 -19.27
CA GLY A 151 -2.41 -18.40 -20.53
C GLY A 151 -1.55 -17.14 -20.48
N MET A 152 -0.88 -16.84 -19.36
CA MET A 152 0.16 -15.80 -19.23
C MET A 152 1.58 -16.36 -19.36
#